data_AF-A0A0G0IVX1-F1
#
_entry.id   AF-A0A0G0IVX1-F1
#
_cell.length_a   1.000
_cell.length_b   1.000
_cell.length_c   1.000
_cell.angle_alpha   90.00
_cell.angle_beta   90.00
_cell.angle_gamma   90.00
#
_symmetry.space_group_name_H-M   'P 1'
#
loop_
_entity.id
_entity.type
_entity.pdbx_description
1 polymer ?
#
loop_
_entity_poly.entity_id
_entity_poly.type
_entity_poly.pdbx_seq_one_letter_code
_entity_poly.pdbx_strand_id
1 'polypeptide(L)'
;MVSGERGIVAKNISGHIRRYLIEKFGKKCFLCGWTRINPTTKRVPLEIDHINGNAEDNSEDNLRLICPNCHSLSPTFRNLNKGKGRSWRTAKYLKKAGFA
;
A
#
# COMPACT_ATOMS: atom_id res chain seq x y z
N MET A 1 -30.15 -3.31 23.48
CA MET A 1 -29.35 -2.27 22.77
C MET A 1 -28.24 -2.99 22.04
N VAL A 2 -28.26 -3.03 20.71
CA VAL A 2 -27.16 -3.60 19.93
C VAL A 2 -26.12 -2.50 19.72
N SER A 3 -24.99 -2.58 20.41
CA SER A 3 -23.84 -1.73 20.15
C SER A 3 -23.27 -2.13 18.77
N GLY A 4 -23.71 -1.43 17.74
CA GLY A 4 -23.20 -1.56 16.38
C GLY A 4 -21.79 -0.98 16.28
N GLU A 5 -20.82 -1.64 16.90
CA GLU A 5 -19.41 -1.32 16.68
C GLU A 5 -19.09 -1.61 15.22
N ARG A 6 -19.00 -0.55 14.41
CA ARG A 6 -18.48 -0.65 13.04
C ARG A 6 -17.07 -1.23 13.15
N GLY A 7 -16.95 -2.50 12.76
CA GLY A 7 -15.68 -3.22 12.76
C GLY A 7 -14.59 -2.48 11.99
N ILE A 8 -13.36 -2.94 12.17
CA ILE A 8 -12.16 -2.36 11.57
C ILE A 8 -12.34 -2.13 10.06
N VAL A 9 -12.46 -0.86 9.66
CA VAL A 9 -12.56 -0.46 8.25
C VAL A 9 -11.20 -0.63 7.58
N ALA A 10 -11.17 -1.28 6.42
CA ALA A 10 -9.93 -1.44 5.67
C ALA A 10 -9.40 -0.07 5.22
N LYS A 11 -8.36 0.43 5.89
CA LYS A 11 -7.65 1.65 5.48
C LYS A 11 -6.79 1.33 4.26
N ASN A 12 -7.29 1.66 3.07
CA ASN A 12 -6.51 1.70 1.84
C ASN A 12 -5.88 3.09 1.68
N ILE A 13 -4.80 3.18 0.91
CA ILE A 13 -4.19 4.47 0.59
C ILE A 13 -5.20 5.37 -0.14
N SER A 14 -5.23 6.65 0.22
CA SER A 14 -6.14 7.62 -0.39
C SER A 14 -5.86 7.78 -1.88
N GLY A 15 -6.92 7.86 -2.69
CA GLY A 15 -6.80 8.16 -4.12
C GLY A 15 -6.12 9.51 -4.39
N HIS A 16 -6.23 10.46 -3.46
CA HIS A 16 -5.58 11.77 -3.56
C HIS A 16 -4.06 11.66 -3.50
N ILE A 17 -3.51 10.82 -2.61
CA ILE A 17 -2.07 10.57 -2.52
C ILE A 17 -1.56 9.97 -3.83
N ARG A 18 -2.28 8.99 -4.39
CA ARG A 18 -1.92 8.40 -5.68
C ARG A 18 -1.86 9.44 -6.79
N ARG A 19 -2.89 10.28 -6.88
CA ARG A 19 -2.95 11.35 -7.89
C ARG A 19 -1.77 12.31 -7.73
N TYR A 20 -1.53 12.77 -6.51
CA TYR A 20 -0.42 13.66 -6.18
C TYR A 20 0.95 13.09 -6.61
N LEU A 21 1.25 11.84 -6.24
CA LEU A 21 2.52 11.19 -6.61
C LEU A 21 2.68 11.07 -8.13
N ILE A 22 1.60 10.73 -8.85
CA ILE A 22 1.63 10.61 -10.32
C ILE A 22 1.85 11.97 -10.99
N GLU A 23 1.20 13.02 -10.50
CA GLU A 23 1.36 14.39 -11.00
C GLU A 23 2.78 14.91 -10.77
N LYS A 24 3.35 14.66 -9.58
CA LYS A 24 4.67 15.15 -9.19
C LYS A 24 5.83 14.38 -9.82
N PHE A 25 5.79 13.05 -9.79
CA PHE A 25 6.91 12.20 -10.21
C PHE A 25 6.74 11.54 -11.59
N GLY A 26 5.56 11.71 -12.19
CA GLY A 26 5.20 11.12 -13.46
C GLY A 26 4.76 9.65 -13.36
N LYS A 27 4.26 9.13 -14.47
CA LYS A 27 3.77 7.74 -14.60
C LYS A 27 4.92 6.76 -14.88
N LYS A 28 5.95 6.76 -14.04
CA LYS A 28 7.11 5.86 -14.16
C LYS A 28 7.47 5.16 -12.85
N CYS A 29 8.06 3.98 -12.96
CA CYS A 29 8.67 3.32 -11.82
C CYS A 29 9.89 4.12 -11.35
N PHE A 30 9.97 4.40 -10.05
CA PHE A 30 11.08 5.10 -9.44
C PHE A 30 12.40 4.32 -9.53
N LEU A 31 12.36 2.98 -9.50
CA LEU A 31 13.56 2.14 -9.48
C LEU A 31 14.09 1.80 -10.87
N CYS A 32 13.21 1.38 -11.80
CA CYS A 32 13.63 0.90 -13.12
C CYS A 32 13.14 1.76 -14.29
N GLY A 33 12.41 2.84 -14.02
CA GLY A 33 11.88 3.73 -15.07
C GLY A 33 10.73 3.15 -15.91
N TRP A 34 10.24 1.94 -15.62
CA TRP A 34 9.18 1.31 -16.42
C TRP A 34 7.90 2.16 -16.53
N THR A 35 7.39 2.29 -17.76
CA THR A 35 6.26 3.18 -18.14
C THR A 35 5.24 2.52 -19.07
N ARG A 36 5.26 1.20 -19.27
CA ARG A 36 4.34 0.56 -20.24
C ARG A 36 2.89 0.71 -19.79
N ILE A 37 2.07 1.19 -20.71
CA ILE A 37 0.63 1.35 -20.51
C ILE A 37 -0.04 -0.01 -20.68
N ASN A 38 -0.85 -0.41 -19.70
CA ASN A 38 -1.69 -1.58 -19.83
C ASN A 38 -2.81 -1.29 -20.85
N PRO A 39 -3.02 -2.15 -21.88
CA PRO A 39 -3.92 -1.87 -22.99
C PRO A 39 -5.40 -1.83 -22.57
N THR A 40 -5.78 -2.53 -21.49
CA THR A 40 -7.15 -2.58 -20.97
C THR A 40 -7.44 -1.41 -20.04
N THR A 41 -6.57 -1.16 -19.06
CA THR A 41 -6.79 -0.11 -18.05
C THR A 41 -6.33 1.29 -18.50
N LYS A 42 -5.60 1.37 -19.62
CA LYS A 42 -5.02 2.61 -20.18
C LYS A 42 -4.14 3.39 -19.19
N ARG A 43 -3.55 2.68 -18.22
CA ARG A 43 -2.67 3.25 -17.19
C ARG A 43 -1.36 2.47 -17.11
N VAL A 44 -0.29 3.13 -16.67
CA VAL A 44 0.93 2.43 -16.24
C VAL A 44 0.61 1.79 -14.90
N PRO A 45 0.76 0.45 -14.74
CA PRO A 45 0.33 -0.24 -13.53
C PRO A 45 1.40 -0.09 -12.45
N LEU A 46 1.49 1.12 -11.87
CA LEU A 46 2.36 1.44 -10.75
C LEU A 46 1.63 1.18 -9.43
N GLU A 47 2.39 0.75 -8.43
CA GLU A 47 1.99 0.56 -7.05
C GLU A 47 2.67 1.63 -6.18
N ILE A 48 2.04 1.97 -5.06
CA ILE A 48 2.64 2.86 -4.07
C ILE A 48 3.33 1.97 -3.05
N ASP A 49 4.62 2.22 -2.86
CA ASP A 49 5.47 1.53 -1.90
C ASP A 49 5.85 2.48 -0.76
N HIS A 50 5.74 1.96 0.46
CA HIS A 50 6.20 2.60 1.68
C HIS A 50 7.63 2.13 1.94
N ILE A 51 8.60 3.03 1.80
CA ILE A 51 10.03 2.69 1.86
C ILE A 51 10.39 2.02 3.20
N ASN A 52 9.82 2.50 4.31
CA ASN A 52 10.01 1.91 5.64
C ASN A 52 9.08 0.71 5.95
N GLY A 53 8.14 0.39 5.06
CA GLY A 53 7.12 -0.65 5.25
C GLY A 53 5.96 -0.27 6.17
N ASN A 54 5.97 0.90 6.81
CA ASN A 54 4.90 1.35 7.69
C ASN A 54 3.74 1.94 6.88
N ALA A 55 2.59 1.24 6.87
CA ALA A 55 1.42 1.66 6.12
C ALA A 55 0.70 2.92 6.67
N GLU A 56 1.02 3.34 7.89
CA GLU A 56 0.44 4.55 8.50
C GLU A 56 1.24 5.81 8.18
N ASP A 57 2.50 5.66 7.78
CA ASP A 57 3.40 6.76 7.44
C ASP A 57 3.24 7.16 5.97
N ASN A 58 2.38 8.13 5.72
CA ASN A 58 2.10 8.66 4.38
C ASN A 58 2.93 9.91 4.04
N SER A 59 4.05 10.11 4.73
CA SER A 59 4.98 11.21 4.44
C SER A 59 5.55 11.02 3.03
N GLU A 60 5.68 12.10 2.27
CA GLU A 60 6.05 12.03 0.86
C GLU A 60 7.39 11.34 0.64
N ASP A 61 8.36 11.63 1.50
CA ASP A 61 9.70 11.05 1.54
C ASP A 61 9.70 9.54 1.79
N ASN A 62 8.64 9.01 2.41
CA ASN A 62 8.44 7.59 2.62
C ASN A 62 7.68 6.89 1.48
N LEU A 63 7.13 7.64 0.52
CA LEU A 63 6.31 7.10 -0.56
C LEU A 63 7.04 7.12 -1.91
N ARG A 64 6.94 6.03 -2.66
CA ARG A 64 7.40 5.99 -4.05
C ARG A 64 6.46 5.19 -4.95
N LEU A 65 6.42 5.58 -6.23
CA LEU A 65 5.73 4.82 -7.26
C LEU A 65 6.67 3.80 -7.88
N ILE A 66 6.34 2.52 -7.80
CA ILE A 66 7.16 1.43 -8.40
C ILE A 66 6.30 0.46 -9.20
N CYS A 67 6.91 -0.27 -10.14
CA CYS A 67 6.20 -1.31 -10.87
C CYS A 67 6.01 -2.59 -10.02
N PRO A 68 5.09 -3.49 -10.39
CA PRO A 68 4.80 -4.68 -9.59
C PRO A 68 6.00 -5.61 -9.47
N ASN A 69 6.84 -5.68 -10.52
CA ASN A 69 8.05 -6.49 -10.54
C ASN A 69 9.14 -5.94 -9.60
N CYS A 70 9.30 -4.62 -9.55
CA CYS A 70 10.20 -4.00 -8.59
C CYS A 70 9.68 -4.13 -7.16
N HIS A 71 8.36 -3.98 -6.97
CA HIS A 71 7.74 -4.12 -5.65
C HIS A 71 7.89 -5.53 -5.11
N SER A 72 7.78 -6.57 -5.96
CA SER A 72 7.96 -7.96 -5.54
C SER A 72 9.38 -8.28 -5.04
N LEU A 73 10.37 -7.45 -5.39
CA LEU A 73 11.76 -7.60 -4.93
C LEU A 73 12.02 -6.83 -3.62
N SER A 74 11.07 -6.03 -3.14
CA SER A 74 11.26 -5.27 -1.90
C SER A 74 11.23 -6.21 -0.68
N PRO A 75 12.07 -5.95 0.34
CA PRO A 75 12.09 -6.75 1.57
C PRO A 75 10.79 -6.59 2.39
N THR A 76 10.01 -5.55 2.12
CA THR A 76 8.72 -5.25 2.73
C THR A 76 7.53 -5.68 1.84
N PHE A 77 7.74 -6.52 0.84
CA PHE A 77 6.65 -6.94 -0.03
C PHE A 77 5.69 -7.89 0.68
N ARG A 78 4.42 -7.48 0.80
CA ARG A 78 3.30 -8.31 1.29
C ARG A 78 3.62 -8.99 2.63
N ASN A 79 3.67 -10.32 2.67
CA ASN A 79 3.88 -11.10 3.89
C ASN A 79 5.32 -11.01 4.42
N LEU A 80 6.26 -10.52 3.62
CA LEU A 80 7.63 -10.26 4.09
C LEU A 80 7.65 -9.11 5.11
N ASN A 81 6.69 -8.19 5.05
CA ASN A 81 6.54 -7.08 6.00
C ASN A 81 5.83 -7.47 7.30
N LYS A 82 6.19 -8.64 7.85
CA LYS A 82 5.60 -9.14 9.09
C LYS A 82 5.98 -8.21 10.26
N GLY A 83 5.00 -7.84 11.07
CA GLY A 83 5.20 -6.99 12.24
C GLY A 83 5.19 -5.48 11.98
N LYS A 84 5.42 -5.03 10.75
CA LYS A 84 5.38 -3.59 10.36
C LYS A 84 4.23 -3.22 9.42
N GLY A 85 3.47 -4.21 8.96
CA GLY A 85 2.28 -4.00 8.16
C GLY A 85 1.12 -3.37 8.95
N ARG A 86 -0.07 -3.39 8.36
CA ARG A 86 -1.28 -2.81 8.95
C ARG A 86 -1.66 -3.51 10.27
N SER A 87 -1.36 -2.89 11.40
CA SER A 87 -1.64 -3.36 12.77
C SER A 87 -3.09 -3.85 12.95
N TRP A 88 -4.03 -3.11 12.37
CA TRP A 88 -5.46 -3.43 12.39
C TRP A 88 -5.79 -4.80 11.78
N ARG A 89 -5.02 -5.29 10.79
CA ARG A 89 -5.21 -6.62 10.21
C ARG A 89 -4.85 -7.70 11.23
N THR A 90 -3.74 -7.53 11.93
CA THR A 90 -3.30 -8.47 12.97
C THR A 90 -4.31 -8.51 14.12
N ALA A 91 -4.75 -7.34 14.60
CA ALA A 91 -5.78 -7.26 15.64
C ALA A 91 -7.08 -7.97 15.24
N LYS A 92 -7.51 -7.82 13.98
CA LYS A 92 -8.68 -8.54 13.44
C LYS A 92 -8.52 -10.07 13.53
N TYR A 93 -7.34 -10.60 13.18
CA TYR A 93 -7.10 -12.04 13.22
C TYR A 93 -6.97 -12.57 14.65
N LEU A 94 -6.31 -11.84 15.55
CA LEU A 94 -6.22 -12.20 16.97
C LEU A 94 -7.60 -12.24 17.65
N LYS A 95 -8.44 -11.22 17.40
CA LYS A 95 -9.83 -11.21 17.88
C LYS A 95 -10.66 -12.38 17.32
N LYS A 96 -10.47 -12.74 16.05
CA LYS A 96 -11.17 -13.89 15.43
C LYS A 96 -10.72 -15.24 16.02
N ALA A 97 -9.47 -15.34 16.44
CA ALA A 97 -8.89 -16.59 16.95
C ALA A 97 -9.08 -16.80 18.46
N GLY A 98 -9.81 -15.89 19.15
CA GLY A 98 -10.14 -16.05 20.57
C GLY A 98 -8.96 -15.82 21.52
N PHE A 99 -7.88 -15.21 21.06
CA PHE A 99 -6.69 -14.88 21.86
C PHE A 99 -6.73 -13.45 22.42
N ALA A 100 -7.92 -12.84 22.50
CA ALA A 100 -8.13 -11.47 22.95
C ALA A 100 -8.71 -11.43 24.37
#